data_AF-A0A945X8S5-F1
#
_entry.id   AF-A0A945X8S5-F1
#
_cell.length_a   1.000
_cell.length_b   1.000
_cell.length_c   1.000
_cell.angle_alpha   90.00
_cell.angle_beta   90.00
_cell.angle_gamma   90.00
#
_symmetry.space_group_name_H-M   'P 1'
#
loop_
_entity.id
_entity.type
_entity.pdbx_description
1 polymer ?
#
loop_
_entity_poly.entity_id
_entity_poly.type
_entity_poly.pdbx_seq_one_letter_code
_entity_poly.pdbx_strand_id
1 'polypeptide(L)'
;MSASAQLVNPEDRLFHLILALMSSSHGLNKDQILSTVRGYREDTEAGMARESIERRFERDKDALRSLGIPLEATIPPEDDGNNKNTLYRIPKGAYDLPEDIEFTPRDIALLNLSAAVWREGTLSKDAQ
;
A
#
# COMPACT_ATOMS: atom_id res chain seq x y z
N MET A 1 -28.39 0.23 12.86
CA MET A 1 -28.13 -0.32 11.52
C MET A 1 -26.67 -0.70 11.49
N SER A 2 -26.35 -1.99 11.62
CA SER A 2 -24.97 -2.46 11.63
C SER A 2 -24.44 -2.41 10.20
N ALA A 3 -23.48 -1.52 9.94
CA ALA A 3 -22.74 -1.56 8.69
C ALA A 3 -22.02 -2.91 8.63
N SER A 4 -22.35 -3.74 7.64
CA SER A 4 -21.57 -4.92 7.30
C SER A 4 -20.15 -4.47 7.02
N ALA A 5 -19.18 -4.92 7.84
CA ALA A 5 -17.77 -4.66 7.61
C ALA A 5 -17.38 -5.29 6.26
N GLN A 6 -17.34 -4.46 5.23
CA GLN A 6 -17.00 -4.91 3.89
C GLN A 6 -15.50 -5.21 3.89
N LEU A 7 -15.15 -6.49 3.77
CA LEU A 7 -13.77 -6.92 3.62
C LEU A 7 -13.21 -6.27 2.35
N VAL A 8 -12.28 -5.33 2.54
CA VAL A 8 -11.57 -4.69 1.42
C VAL A 8 -10.71 -5.74 0.74
N ASN A 9 -10.77 -5.79 -0.60
CA ASN A 9 -10.00 -6.75 -1.37
C ASN A 9 -8.49 -6.57 -1.11
N PRO A 10 -7.69 -7.65 -1.15
CA PRO A 10 -6.24 -7.56 -0.94
C PRO A 10 -5.54 -6.55 -1.85
N GLU A 11 -5.95 -6.48 -3.12
CA GLU A 11 -5.36 -5.60 -4.13
C GLU A 11 -5.66 -4.13 -3.82
N ASP A 12 -6.90 -3.83 -3.43
CA ASP A 12 -7.32 -2.48 -3.04
C ASP A 12 -6.55 -2.03 -1.79
N ARG A 13 -6.42 -2.91 -0.78
CA ARG A 13 -5.64 -2.63 0.43
C ARG A 13 -4.16 -2.37 0.12
N LEU A 14 -3.54 -3.22 -0.71
CA LEU A 14 -2.14 -3.08 -1.11
C LEU A 14 -1.90 -1.76 -1.87
N PHE A 15 -2.80 -1.41 -2.78
CA PHE A 15 -2.76 -0.13 -3.50
C PHE A 15 -2.81 1.07 -2.55
N HIS A 16 -3.75 1.08 -1.61
CA HIS A 16 -3.86 2.18 -0.63
C HIS A 16 -2.65 2.25 0.31
N LEU A 17 -2.05 1.10 0.66
CA LEU A 17 -0.80 1.06 1.42
C LEU A 17 0.34 1.73 0.64
N ILE A 18 0.49 1.42 -0.65
CA ILE A 18 1.51 2.05 -1.50
C ILE A 18 1.33 3.57 -1.53
N LEU A 19 0.10 4.05 -1.78
CA LEU A 19 -0.19 5.48 -1.81
C LEU A 19 0.15 6.18 -0.48
N ALA A 20 -0.20 5.57 0.65
CA ALA A 20 0.09 6.12 1.97
C ALA A 20 1.61 6.20 2.22
N LEU A 21 2.36 5.15 1.89
CA LEU A 21 3.80 5.10 2.11
C LEU A 21 4.60 5.98 1.12
N MET A 22 4.10 6.21 -0.09
CA MET A 22 4.70 7.14 -1.07
C MET A 22 4.41 8.61 -0.75
N SER A 23 3.22 8.89 -0.22
CA SER A 23 2.82 10.25 0.14
C SER A 23 3.51 10.76 1.41
N SER A 24 3.90 9.87 2.32
CA SER A 24 4.62 10.23 3.53
C SER A 24 6.10 10.52 3.27
N SER A 25 6.51 11.77 3.47
CA SER A 25 7.92 12.18 3.38
C SER A 25 8.79 11.60 4.50
N HIS A 26 8.24 11.45 5.71
CA HIS A 26 8.96 11.01 6.91
C HIS A 26 8.72 9.54 7.27
N GLY A 27 7.89 8.83 6.49
CA GLY A 27 7.42 7.49 6.80
C GLY A 27 6.24 7.50 7.77
N LEU A 28 5.64 6.32 7.94
CA LEU A 28 4.51 6.09 8.84
C LEU A 28 4.87 4.96 9.80
N ASN A 29 4.54 5.12 11.07
CA ASN A 29 4.66 4.00 12.01
C ASN A 29 3.51 2.99 11.80
N LYS A 30 3.65 1.80 12.38
CA LYS A 30 2.68 0.72 12.24
C LYS A 30 1.27 1.18 12.66
N ASP A 31 1.13 1.88 13.79
CA ASP A 31 -0.17 2.32 14.29
C ASP A 31 -0.86 3.32 13.36
N GLN A 32 -0.11 4.25 12.78
CA GLN A 32 -0.60 5.17 11.75
C GLN A 32 -1.08 4.39 10.53
N ILE A 33 -0.32 3.40 10.05
CA ILE A 33 -0.72 2.57 8.91
C ILE A 33 -2.04 1.84 9.21
N LEU A 34 -2.11 1.14 10.34
CA LEU A 34 -3.28 0.33 10.68
C LEU A 34 -4.54 1.16 10.93
N SER A 35 -4.40 2.42 11.35
CA SER A 35 -5.52 3.32 11.62
C SER A 35 -5.95 4.20 10.44
N THR A 36 -5.08 4.43 9.44
CA THR A 36 -5.36 5.40 8.35
C THR A 36 -5.50 4.75 6.98
N VAL A 37 -4.86 3.60 6.74
CA VAL A 37 -4.85 2.97 5.43
C VAL A 37 -6.11 2.11 5.24
N ARG A 38 -6.79 2.34 4.12
CA ARG A 38 -7.97 1.56 3.70
C ARG A 38 -7.62 0.06 3.65
N GLY A 39 -8.52 -0.76 4.16
CA GLY A 39 -8.34 -2.17 4.43
C GLY A 39 -7.95 -2.45 5.88
N TYR A 40 -6.97 -1.73 6.44
CA TYR A 40 -6.58 -1.95 7.85
C TYR A 40 -7.45 -1.15 8.82
N ARG A 41 -7.83 0.08 8.46
CA ARG A 41 -8.74 0.89 9.27
C ARG A 41 -10.08 0.17 9.42
N GLU A 42 -10.64 -0.33 8.32
CA GLU A 42 -11.89 -1.08 8.31
C GLU A 42 -11.76 -2.40 9.09
N ASP A 43 -10.64 -3.13 8.99
CA ASP A 43 -10.38 -4.31 9.83
C ASP A 43 -10.36 -3.94 11.33
N THR A 44 -9.75 -2.80 11.68
CA THR A 44 -9.67 -2.30 13.07
C THR A 44 -11.05 -1.89 13.59
N GLU A 45 -11.81 -1.13 12.80
CA GLU A 45 -13.17 -0.69 13.11
C GLU A 45 -14.15 -1.87 13.23
N ALA A 46 -13.93 -2.92 12.45
CA ALA A 46 -14.68 -4.19 12.54
C ALA A 46 -14.32 -5.04 13.77
N GLY A 47 -13.37 -4.60 14.60
CA GLY A 47 -12.95 -5.32 15.80
C GLY A 47 -12.08 -6.55 15.51
N MET A 48 -11.42 -6.62 14.35
CA MET A 48 -10.48 -7.69 14.06
C MET A 48 -9.34 -7.67 15.09
N ALA A 49 -8.97 -8.85 15.60
CA ALA A 49 -7.87 -8.96 16.56
C ALA A 49 -6.59 -8.34 15.98
N ARG A 50 -5.95 -7.46 16.77
CA ARG A 50 -4.79 -6.69 16.32
C ARG A 50 -3.69 -7.56 15.72
N GLU A 51 -3.40 -8.71 16.33
CA GLU A 51 -2.41 -9.67 15.84
C GLU A 51 -2.71 -10.16 14.40
N SER A 52 -3.99 -10.33 14.05
CA SER A 52 -4.40 -10.73 12.70
C SER A 52 -4.17 -9.62 11.68
N ILE A 53 -4.41 -8.36 12.07
CA ILE A 53 -4.14 -7.18 11.23
C ILE A 53 -2.63 -7.02 11.03
N GLU A 54 -1.84 -7.19 12.09
CA GLU A 54 -0.38 -7.15 12.00
C GLU A 54 0.17 -8.26 11.09
N ARG A 55 -0.31 -9.50 11.20
CA ARG A 55 0.04 -10.58 10.26
C ARG A 55 -0.33 -10.27 8.81
N ARG A 56 -1.45 -9.59 8.60
CA ARG A 56 -1.85 -9.12 7.27
C ARG A 56 -0.89 -8.07 6.74
N PHE A 57 -0.49 -7.10 7.56
CA PHE A 57 0.52 -6.11 7.20
C PHE A 57 1.87 -6.74 6.85
N GLU A 58 2.33 -7.74 7.61
CA GLU A 58 3.56 -8.48 7.27
C GLU A 58 3.48 -9.13 5.87
N ARG A 59 2.35 -9.78 5.55
CA ARG A 59 2.14 -10.34 4.19
C ARG A 59 2.10 -9.29 3.11
N ASP A 60 1.49 -8.14 3.37
CA ASP A 60 1.43 -7.05 2.39
C ASP A 60 2.82 -6.45 2.16
N LYS A 61 3.70 -6.38 3.19
CA LYS A 61 5.12 -6.04 2.99
C LYS A 61 5.83 -7.04 2.07
N ASP A 62 5.57 -8.33 2.23
CA ASP A 62 6.13 -9.35 1.34
C ASP A 62 5.59 -9.19 -0.10
N ALA A 63 4.32 -8.84 -0.26
CA ALA A 63 3.73 -8.54 -1.56
C ALA A 63 4.43 -7.32 -2.22
N LEU A 64 4.68 -6.24 -1.48
CA LEU A 64 5.45 -5.09 -1.98
C LEU A 64 6.83 -5.52 -2.48
N ARG A 65 7.57 -6.31 -1.69
CA ARG A 65 8.89 -6.83 -2.08
C ARG A 65 8.82 -7.67 -3.35
N SER A 66 7.81 -8.51 -3.49
CA SER A 66 7.62 -9.36 -4.68
C SER A 66 7.33 -8.54 -5.95
N LEU A 67 6.72 -7.36 -5.79
CA LEU A 67 6.46 -6.40 -6.88
C LEU A 67 7.67 -5.51 -7.19
N GLY A 68 8.80 -5.69 -6.50
CA GLY A 68 9.98 -4.82 -6.65
C GLY A 68 9.79 -3.43 -6.06
N ILE A 69 8.80 -3.23 -5.19
CA ILE A 69 8.54 -1.97 -4.50
C ILE A 69 9.50 -1.87 -3.29
N PRO A 70 10.50 -0.97 -3.30
CA PRO A 70 11.36 -0.75 -2.14
C PRO A 70 10.58 -0.22 -0.95
N LEU A 71 10.70 -0.95 0.17
CA LEU A 71 10.14 -0.56 1.46
C LEU A 71 11.27 -0.31 2.44
N GLU A 72 11.48 0.95 2.80
CA GLU A 72 12.40 1.34 3.87
C GLU A 72 11.71 1.13 5.22
N ALA A 73 12.46 0.57 6.18
CA ALA A 73 12.04 0.43 7.57
C ALA A 73 13.15 0.99 8.46
N THR A 74 12.88 2.13 9.11
CA THR A 74 13.87 2.85 9.92
C THR A 74 13.40 2.90 11.37
N ILE A 75 14.27 2.50 12.29
CA ILE A 75 14.04 2.66 13.72
C ILE A 75 14.55 4.06 14.11
N PRO A 76 13.72 4.93 14.70
CA PRO A 76 14.16 6.25 15.13
C PRO A 76 15.33 6.15 16.12
N PRO A 77 16.34 7.04 16.05
CA PRO A 77 17.50 7.00 16.95
C PRO A 77 17.13 7.05 18.43
N GLU A 78 16.05 7.74 18.78
CA GLU A 78 15.52 7.90 20.13
C GLU A 78 14.91 6.62 20.74
N ASP A 79 14.71 5.57 19.93
CA ASP A 79 14.08 4.33 20.37
C ASP A 79 15.08 3.27 20.88
N ASP A 80 16.38 3.57 20.92
CA ASP A 80 17.44 2.64 21.39
C ASP A 80 17.36 1.22 20.77
N GLY A 81 16.95 1.14 19.51
CA GLY A 81 16.80 -0.14 18.79
C GLY A 81 15.48 -0.89 19.06
N ASN A 82 14.56 -0.29 19.82
CA ASN A 82 13.20 -0.78 19.97
C ASN A 82 12.42 -0.61 18.65
N ASN A 83 11.88 -1.69 18.11
CA ASN A 83 11.17 -1.66 16.83
C ASN A 83 9.73 -1.13 16.91
N LYS A 84 9.24 -0.73 18.10
CA LYS A 84 7.86 -0.28 18.29
C LYS A 84 7.52 0.96 17.44
N ASN A 85 8.43 1.93 17.32
CA ASN A 85 8.19 3.12 16.50
C ASN A 85 8.89 3.05 15.13
N THR A 86 9.13 1.85 14.61
CA THR A 86 9.66 1.67 13.24
C THR A 86 8.81 2.46 12.23
N LEU A 87 9.47 3.33 11.47
CA LEU A 87 8.88 4.12 10.41
C LEU A 87 9.05 3.40 9.07
N TYR A 88 7.94 3.22 8.36
CA TYR A 88 7.89 2.60 7.05
C TYR A 88 7.70 3.66 5.97
N ARG A 89 8.47 3.58 4.89
CA ARG A 89 8.40 4.54 3.78
C ARG A 89 8.72 3.87 2.45
N ILE A 90 8.08 4.37 1.39
CA ILE A 90 8.50 4.08 0.03
C ILE A 90 9.24 5.32 -0.50
N PRO A 91 10.57 5.25 -0.76
CA PRO A 91 11.35 6.41 -1.16
C PRO A 91 10.90 6.98 -2.51
N LYS A 92 10.67 8.30 -2.54
CA LYS A 92 10.51 9.04 -3.79
C LYS A 92 11.80 8.93 -4.61
N GLY A 93 11.68 8.69 -5.90
CA GLY A 93 12.80 8.53 -6.82
C GLY A 93 13.28 7.08 -7.02
N ALA A 94 12.89 6.15 -6.15
CA ALA A 94 13.19 4.73 -6.38
C ALA A 94 12.31 4.08 -7.47
N TYR A 95 11.40 4.86 -8.07
CA TYR A 95 10.53 4.49 -9.20
C TYR A 95 10.72 5.42 -10.39
N ASP A 96 11.74 6.28 -10.35
CA ASP A 96 12.04 7.09 -11.51
C ASP A 96 12.43 6.14 -12.63
N LEU A 97 11.72 6.26 -13.75
CA LEU A 97 12.08 5.55 -14.96
C LEU A 97 13.49 5.97 -15.35
N PRO A 98 14.37 5.02 -15.74
CA PRO A 98 15.69 5.37 -16.25
C PRO A 98 15.58 6.42 -17.36
N GLU A 99 16.48 7.40 -17.38
CA GLU A 99 16.44 8.49 -18.38
C GLU A 99 16.57 7.96 -19.82
N ASP A 100 17.18 6.78 -19.98
CA ASP A 100 17.40 6.09 -21.25
C ASP A 100 16.27 5.14 -21.64
N ILE A 101 15.16 5.10 -20.90
CA ILE A 101 14.03 4.26 -21.28
C ILE A 101 13.29 4.87 -22.49
N GLU A 102 13.22 4.09 -23.58
CA GLU A 102 12.40 4.43 -24.74
C GLU A 102 11.24 3.46 -24.87
N PHE A 103 10.02 3.99 -25.04
CA PHE A 103 8.83 3.20 -25.30
C PHE A 103 8.50 3.22 -26.78
N THR A 104 8.27 2.04 -27.37
CA THR A 104 7.75 1.97 -28.73
C THR A 104 6.26 2.35 -28.74
N PRO A 105 5.68 2.72 -29.90
CA PRO A 105 4.24 2.96 -30.01
C PRO A 105 3.39 1.77 -29.51
N ARG A 106 3.89 0.54 -29.66
CA ARG A 106 3.22 -0.67 -29.18
C ARG A 106 3.19 -0.74 -27.65
N ASP A 107 4.29 -0.38 -26.99
CA ASP A 107 4.37 -0.41 -25.53
C ASP A 107 3.42 0.61 -24.92
N ILE A 108 3.36 1.81 -25.49
CA ILE A 108 2.40 2.85 -25.09
C ILE A 108 0.96 2.38 -25.29
N ALA A 109 0.64 1.73 -26.42
CA ALA A 109 -0.69 1.18 -26.65
C ALA A 109 -1.08 0.13 -25.60
N LEU A 110 -0.14 -0.75 -25.22
CA LEU A 110 -0.36 -1.77 -24.19
C LEU A 110 -0.56 -1.16 -22.80
N LEU A 111 0.24 -0.15 -22.44
CA LEU A 111 0.10 0.58 -21.18
C LEU A 111 -1.25 1.30 -21.09
N ASN A 112 -1.67 1.95 -22.18
CA ASN A 112 -2.97 2.63 -22.25
C ASN A 112 -4.14 1.65 -22.10
N LEU A 113 -4.08 0.50 -22.76
CA LEU A 113 -5.09 -0.56 -22.62
C LEU A 113 -5.15 -1.09 -21.18
N SER A 114 -3.98 -1.35 -20.58
CA SER A 114 -3.89 -1.82 -19.19
C SER A 114 -4.47 -0.81 -18.21
N ALA A 115 -4.16 0.49 -18.39
CA ALA A 115 -4.72 1.57 -17.58
C ALA A 115 -6.24 1.71 -17.75
N ALA A 116 -6.77 1.45 -18.96
CA ALA A 116 -8.22 1.46 -19.19
C ALA A 116 -8.93 0.32 -18.44
N VAL A 117 -8.39 -0.90 -18.52
CA VAL A 117 -8.91 -2.07 -17.79
C VAL A 117 -8.89 -1.83 -16.28
N TRP A 118 -7.81 -1.24 -15.75
CA TRP A 118 -7.73 -0.89 -14.33
C TRP A 118 -8.84 0.08 -13.93
N ARG A 119 -9.05 1.17 -14.70
CA ARG A 119 -10.13 2.13 -14.42
C ARG A 119 -11.49 1.45 -14.43
N GLU A 120 -11.80 0.65 -15.44
CA GLU A 120 -13.10 -0.05 -15.54
C GLU A 120 -13.29 -1.08 -14.41
N GLY A 121 -12.26 -1.84 -14.05
CA GLY A 121 -12.31 -2.79 -12.94
C GLY A 121 -12.49 -2.12 -11.58
N THR A 122 -11.94 -0.92 -11.38
CA THR A 122 -12.17 -0.10 -10.18
C THR A 122 -13.56 0.55 -10.17
N LEU A 123 -14.05 1.07 -11.32
CA LEU A 123 -15.36 1.71 -11.45
C LEU A 123 -16.54 0.70 -11.38
N SER A 124 -16.34 -0.53 -11.86
CA SER A 124 -17.39 -1.56 -11.83
C SER A 124 -17.68 -2.10 -10.43
N LYS A 125 -16.77 -1.93 -9.46
CA LYS A 125 -16.96 -2.36 -8.07
C LYS A 125 -17.59 -1.29 -7.17
N ASP A 126 -17.50 -0.01 -7.55
CA ASP A 126 -18.12 1.11 -6.83
C ASP A 126 -19.57 1.41 -7.30
N ALA A 127 -20.06 0.70 -8.33
CA ALA A 127 -21.37 0.91 -8.95
C ALA A 127 -22.45 -0.14 -8.60
N GLN A 128 -22.29 -0.90 -7.52
CA GLN A 128 -23.30 -1.87 -7.04
C GLN A 128 -23.72 -1.63 -5.59
#